data_AF-A0A8J4X9Z6-F1
#
_entry.id   AF-A0A8J4X9Z6-F1
#
_cell.length_a   1.000
_cell.length_b   1.000
_cell.length_c   1.000
_cell.angle_alpha   90.00
_cell.angle_beta   90.00
_cell.angle_gamma   90.00
#
_symmetry.space_group_name_H-M   'P 1'
#
loop_
_entity.id
_entity.type
_entity.pdbx_description
1 polymer ?
#
loop_
_entity_poly.entity_id
_entity_poly.type
_entity_poly.pdbx_seq_one_letter_code
_entity_poly.pdbx_strand_id
1 'polypeptide(L)'
;EMDEANVLGLQDQFSCSICLDLIKDPVTLQCGHSFCMECINDFWDREDQKRVYSCPQCRQTFSPRPVMSKNTMLAEAVETLKKAGVQATPPAQSLAGPEDVKCDSCTERKHKAIKSCLVCLASFCETHLQPHYKSPAFKKHKLVEASRRLQEKICSKHDKLLEVYCRTDQQCICTLCMLDEHKGHDTVSAAAERAEKKNAIKSVSQPRRTLEKPSKKGQTKKILSQGLVDRPW
;
A
#
# COMPACT_ATOMS: atom_id res chain seq x y z
N GLU A 1 -2.89 5.86 25.06
CA GLU A 1 -2.25 5.89 23.73
C GLU A 1 -0.80 6.31 23.91
N MET A 2 0.07 6.09 22.91
CA MET A 2 1.38 6.75 22.80
C MET A 2 1.81 6.75 21.32
N ASP A 3 2.43 7.83 20.86
CA ASP A 3 2.28 8.29 19.48
C ASP A 3 3.21 7.64 18.44
N GLU A 4 2.66 7.27 17.27
CA GLU A 4 3.42 6.75 16.12
C GLU A 4 4.51 7.72 15.62
N ALA A 5 4.35 9.02 15.87
CA ALA A 5 5.32 10.05 15.52
C ALA A 5 6.70 9.84 16.19
N ASN A 6 6.73 9.21 17.38
CA ASN A 6 7.97 9.04 18.15
C ASN A 6 8.93 8.01 17.50
N VAL A 7 8.40 6.97 16.85
CA VAL A 7 9.21 5.89 16.25
C VAL A 7 10.05 6.40 15.07
N LEU A 8 9.50 7.31 14.26
CA LEU A 8 10.21 7.91 13.13
C LEU A 8 11.32 8.88 13.59
N GLY A 9 11.06 9.70 14.61
CA GLY A 9 12.03 10.64 15.16
C GLY A 9 13.22 9.98 15.86
N LEU A 10 13.06 8.75 16.34
CA LEU A 10 14.17 7.96 16.91
C LEU A 10 15.03 7.30 15.81
N GLN A 11 14.47 6.93 14.66
CA GLN A 11 15.20 6.19 13.62
C GLN A 11 16.34 6.99 12.99
N ASP A 12 16.20 8.31 12.88
CA ASP A 12 17.24 9.22 12.40
C ASP A 12 18.47 9.26 13.33
N GLN A 13 18.22 9.21 14.66
CA GLN A 13 19.25 9.26 15.72
C GLN A 13 20.15 8.01 15.75
N PHE A 14 19.74 6.93 15.09
CA PHE A 14 20.49 5.67 14.98
C PHE A 14 21.00 5.41 13.55
N SER A 15 21.03 6.42 12.70
CA SER A 15 21.58 6.36 11.34
C SER A 15 23.11 6.46 11.31
N CYS A 16 23.75 5.78 10.36
CA CYS A 16 25.19 5.85 10.13
C CYS A 16 25.50 6.94 9.09
N SER A 17 26.21 8.01 9.45
CA SER A 17 26.50 9.12 8.53
C SER A 17 27.41 8.77 7.33
N ILE A 18 27.84 7.52 7.18
CA ILE A 18 28.65 7.03 6.04
C ILE A 18 27.77 6.35 4.98
N CYS A 19 26.87 5.44 5.38
CA CYS A 19 25.99 4.71 4.46
C CYS A 19 24.52 5.19 4.46
N LEU A 20 24.17 6.08 5.40
CA LEU A 20 22.83 6.65 5.64
C LEU A 20 21.74 5.62 6.04
N ASP A 21 22.10 4.36 6.24
CA ASP A 21 21.28 3.31 6.84
C ASP A 21 21.30 3.34 8.38
N LEU A 22 20.32 2.68 9.01
CA LEU A 22 20.34 2.29 10.43
C LEU A 22 21.61 1.50 10.76
N ILE A 23 22.34 1.89 11.83
CA ILE A 23 23.67 1.35 12.13
C ILE A 23 23.66 -0.18 12.32
N LYS A 24 24.56 -0.87 11.61
CA LYS A 24 24.84 -2.32 11.73
C LYS A 24 26.16 -2.50 12.49
N ASP A 25 26.16 -3.33 13.53
CA ASP A 25 27.32 -3.53 14.43
C ASP A 25 27.98 -2.21 14.86
N PRO A 26 27.28 -1.39 15.67
CA PRO A 26 27.72 -0.05 16.02
C PRO A 26 29.08 -0.01 16.72
N VAL A 27 29.95 0.85 16.22
CA VAL A 27 31.19 1.29 16.89
C VAL A 27 31.02 2.75 17.26
N THR A 28 31.32 3.10 18.51
CA THR A 28 31.37 4.48 18.99
C THR A 28 32.82 4.94 19.09
N LEU A 29 33.16 6.05 18.43
CA LEU A 29 34.49 6.66 18.54
C LEU A 29 34.59 7.48 19.83
N GLN A 30 35.82 7.79 20.27
CA GLN A 30 36.08 8.62 21.46
C GLN A 30 35.50 10.05 21.36
N CYS A 31 35.07 10.48 20.17
CA CYS A 31 34.32 11.71 19.93
C CYS A 31 32.78 11.57 20.07
N GLY A 32 32.27 10.46 20.59
CA GLY A 32 30.83 10.17 20.76
C GLY A 32 30.08 9.72 19.48
N HIS A 33 30.55 10.13 18.30
CA HIS A 33 29.96 9.72 17.02
C HIS A 33 30.07 8.20 16.77
N SER A 34 29.02 7.62 16.19
CA SER A 34 28.88 6.17 16.03
C SER A 34 28.55 5.78 14.60
N PHE A 35 29.15 4.67 14.13
CA PHE A 35 29.09 4.22 12.74
C PHE A 35 28.98 2.69 12.67
N CYS A 36 28.65 2.15 11.49
CA CYS A 36 28.73 0.70 11.25
C CYS A 36 30.20 0.25 11.24
N MET A 37 30.52 -0.85 11.93
CA MET A 37 31.89 -1.42 12.01
C MET A 37 32.59 -1.49 10.64
N GLU A 38 31.91 -2.01 9.62
CA GLU A 38 32.43 -2.10 8.25
C GLU A 38 32.74 -0.69 7.70
N CYS A 39 31.73 0.19 7.66
CA CYS A 39 31.82 1.51 7.03
C CYS A 39 32.93 2.41 7.60
N ILE A 40 33.24 2.34 8.91
CA ILE A 40 34.32 3.14 9.51
C ILE A 40 35.71 2.52 9.27
N ASN A 41 35.83 1.19 9.17
CA ASN A 41 37.08 0.55 8.73
C ASN A 41 37.35 0.88 7.26
N ASP A 42 36.36 0.67 6.39
CA ASP A 42 36.35 1.06 4.99
C ASP A 42 36.83 2.50 4.74
N PHE A 43 36.41 3.44 5.60
CA PHE A 43 36.80 4.84 5.53
C PHE A 43 38.27 5.05 5.91
N TRP A 44 38.76 4.37 6.96
CA TRP A 44 40.15 4.45 7.40
C TRP A 44 41.13 3.70 6.48
N ASP A 45 40.73 2.56 5.94
CA ASP A 45 41.54 1.75 5.01
C ASP A 45 41.79 2.49 3.68
N ARG A 46 40.90 3.43 3.30
CA ARG A 46 41.09 4.36 2.18
C ARG A 46 42.03 5.55 2.49
N GLU A 47 42.33 5.85 3.75
CA GLU A 47 43.20 6.96 4.19
C GLU A 47 44.54 6.49 4.81
N ASP A 48 44.77 5.16 4.86
CA ASP A 48 45.83 4.49 5.64
C ASP A 48 47.27 5.00 5.37
N GLN A 49 47.53 5.54 4.17
CA GLN A 49 48.80 6.18 3.80
C GLN A 49 49.24 7.30 4.78
N LYS A 50 48.31 7.95 5.49
CA LYS A 50 48.60 9.07 6.40
C LYS A 50 48.92 8.64 7.84
N ARG A 51 48.59 7.39 8.25
CA ARG A 51 48.64 6.89 9.64
C ARG A 51 47.90 7.75 10.70
N VAL A 52 47.06 8.69 10.26
CA VAL A 52 46.23 9.55 11.10
C VAL A 52 44.78 9.31 10.69
N TYR A 53 43.97 8.81 11.63
CA TYR A 53 42.62 8.33 11.36
C TYR A 53 41.61 9.38 11.80
N SER A 54 40.70 9.79 10.92
CA SER A 54 39.77 10.89 11.17
C SER A 54 38.34 10.38 11.45
N CYS A 55 37.58 11.08 12.30
CA CYS A 55 36.13 10.89 12.41
C CYS A 55 35.42 11.50 11.19
N PRO A 56 34.60 10.75 10.42
CA PRO A 56 33.87 11.29 9.26
C PRO A 56 32.98 12.50 9.59
N GLN A 57 32.41 12.56 10.80
CA GLN A 57 31.41 13.53 11.18
C GLN A 57 32.00 14.83 11.79
N CYS A 58 32.96 14.71 12.72
CA CYS A 58 33.56 15.87 13.39
C CYS A 58 35.03 16.14 13.03
N ARG A 59 35.65 15.31 12.18
CA ARG A 59 37.06 15.40 11.74
C ARG A 59 38.12 15.30 12.85
N GLN A 60 37.73 15.00 14.09
CA GLN A 60 38.68 14.71 15.17
C GLN A 60 39.59 13.55 14.75
N THR A 61 40.89 13.71 14.97
CA THR A 61 41.94 12.77 14.57
C THR A 61 42.37 11.85 15.71
N PHE A 62 42.80 10.64 15.35
CA PHE A 62 43.28 9.61 16.26
C PHE A 62 44.57 8.97 15.70
N SER A 63 45.54 8.74 16.58
CA SER A 63 46.81 8.06 16.28
C SER A 63 47.33 7.41 17.57
N PRO A 64 47.58 6.07 17.62
CA PRO A 64 47.40 5.07 16.57
C PRO A 64 45.92 4.82 16.19
N ARG A 65 45.67 3.89 15.27
CA ARG A 65 44.31 3.45 14.90
C ARG A 65 43.53 3.03 16.15
N PRO A 66 42.37 3.62 16.45
CA PRO A 66 41.54 3.20 17.57
C PRO A 66 41.16 1.71 17.46
N VAL A 67 41.35 0.97 18.56
CA VAL A 67 40.82 -0.40 18.68
C VAL A 67 39.30 -0.28 18.77
N MET A 68 38.61 -0.70 17.70
CA MET A 68 37.16 -0.71 17.65
C MET A 68 36.62 -1.90 18.44
N SER A 69 35.68 -1.64 19.34
CA SER A 69 34.81 -2.65 19.93
C SER A 69 33.35 -2.32 19.60
N LYS A 70 32.53 -3.37 19.46
CA LYS A 70 31.08 -3.22 19.25
C LYS A 70 30.44 -2.64 20.50
N ASN A 71 29.78 -1.49 20.38
CA ASN A 71 28.98 -0.90 21.43
C ASN A 71 27.72 -1.76 21.62
N THR A 72 27.73 -2.63 22.64
CA THR A 72 26.64 -3.57 22.92
C THR A 72 25.35 -2.87 23.32
N MET A 73 25.42 -1.78 24.08
CA MET A 73 24.24 -0.99 24.46
C MET A 73 23.60 -0.30 23.24
N LEU A 74 24.42 0.25 22.34
CA LEU A 74 23.91 0.87 21.12
C LEU A 74 23.37 -0.18 20.14
N ALA A 75 23.97 -1.38 20.10
CA ALA A 75 23.43 -2.50 19.34
C ALA A 75 22.08 -2.96 19.92
N GLU A 76 21.95 -3.07 21.25
CA GLU A 76 20.69 -3.40 21.92
C GLU A 76 19.62 -2.32 21.73
N ALA A 77 19.99 -1.03 21.76
CA ALA A 77 19.08 0.08 21.46
C ALA A 77 18.59 0.03 20.00
N VAL A 78 19.48 -0.23 19.04
CA VAL A 78 19.12 -0.43 17.62
C VAL A 78 18.23 -1.66 17.44
N GLU A 79 18.55 -2.79 18.07
CA GLU A 79 17.69 -3.98 18.05
C GLU A 79 16.35 -3.74 18.76
N THR A 80 16.32 -2.91 19.80
CA THR A 80 15.08 -2.52 20.50
C THR A 80 14.24 -1.57 19.64
N LEU A 81 14.85 -0.66 18.87
CA LEU A 81 14.14 0.16 17.87
C LEU A 81 13.58 -0.71 16.74
N LYS A 82 14.38 -1.64 16.19
CA LYS A 82 13.91 -2.63 15.20
C LYS A 82 12.74 -3.42 15.76
N LYS A 83 12.86 -3.95 16.99
CA LYS A 83 11.79 -4.67 17.68
C LYS A 83 10.59 -3.78 17.95
N ALA A 84 10.73 -2.51 18.34
CA ALA A 84 9.61 -1.59 18.58
C ALA A 84 8.82 -1.32 17.27
N GLY A 85 9.52 -1.04 16.17
CA GLY A 85 8.95 -0.95 14.82
C GLY A 85 8.40 -2.28 14.26
N VAL A 86 8.58 -3.39 15.00
CA VAL A 86 8.09 -4.74 14.73
C VAL A 86 7.17 -5.25 15.87
N GLN A 87 6.89 -4.42 16.88
CA GLN A 87 5.99 -4.68 18.03
C GLN A 87 4.75 -3.78 18.01
N ALA A 88 4.70 -2.81 17.09
CA ALA A 88 3.50 -2.73 16.26
C ALA A 88 3.40 -4.08 15.51
N THR A 89 2.52 -4.97 16.00
CA THR A 89 2.38 -6.36 15.53
C THR A 89 2.45 -6.43 14.01
N PRO A 90 3.40 -7.18 13.41
CA PRO A 90 3.40 -7.35 11.97
C PRO A 90 2.14 -8.13 11.62
N PRO A 91 1.19 -7.58 10.83
CA PRO A 91 0.08 -8.38 10.32
C PRO A 91 0.74 -9.48 9.48
N ALA A 92 0.74 -10.71 10.01
CA ALA A 92 1.79 -11.69 9.76
C ALA A 92 2.16 -11.75 8.28
N GLN A 93 3.38 -11.30 7.93
CA GLN A 93 3.79 -10.96 6.56
C GLN A 93 3.64 -12.17 5.64
N SER A 94 2.45 -12.31 5.07
CA SER A 94 1.95 -13.64 4.73
C SER A 94 2.75 -14.15 3.54
N LEU A 95 3.41 -15.29 3.69
CA LEU A 95 3.84 -16.04 2.52
C LEU A 95 2.57 -16.33 1.72
N ALA A 96 2.54 -15.91 0.45
CA ALA A 96 1.31 -15.93 -0.33
C ALA A 96 0.79 -17.36 -0.44
N GLY A 97 -0.37 -17.63 0.16
CA GLY A 97 -1.04 -18.92 0.02
C GLY A 97 -1.48 -19.17 -1.43
N PRO A 98 -2.03 -20.36 -1.73
CA PRO A 98 -2.56 -20.66 -3.07
C PRO A 98 -3.58 -19.61 -3.55
N GLU A 99 -4.40 -19.10 -2.63
CA GLU A 99 -5.46 -18.13 -2.88
C GLU A 99 -5.02 -16.66 -2.88
N ASP A 100 -3.79 -16.35 -2.46
CA ASP A 100 -3.31 -14.97 -2.38
C ASP A 100 -2.78 -14.45 -3.72
N VAL A 101 -2.95 -13.13 -3.93
CA VAL A 101 -2.19 -12.42 -4.94
C VAL A 101 -0.73 -12.32 -4.47
N LYS A 102 0.21 -12.71 -5.33
CA LYS A 102 1.65 -12.65 -5.05
C LYS A 102 2.20 -11.27 -5.34
N CYS A 103 3.22 -10.84 -4.60
CA CYS A 103 3.96 -9.62 -4.92
C CYS A 103 4.90 -9.84 -6.11
N ASP A 104 4.78 -8.98 -7.12
CA ASP A 104 5.55 -9.12 -8.36
C ASP A 104 7.04 -8.78 -8.14
N SER A 105 7.36 -7.76 -7.33
CA SER A 105 8.74 -7.33 -7.03
C SER A 105 9.54 -8.24 -6.10
N CYS A 106 8.91 -9.14 -5.34
CA CYS A 106 9.66 -10.11 -4.52
C CYS A 106 10.45 -11.07 -5.43
N THR A 107 11.78 -11.12 -5.31
CA THR A 107 12.66 -11.96 -6.14
C THR A 107 12.57 -13.45 -5.78
N GLU A 108 12.70 -13.78 -4.49
CA GLU A 108 12.67 -15.15 -3.99
C GLU A 108 11.31 -15.51 -3.37
N ARG A 109 11.10 -15.17 -2.09
CA ARG A 109 9.89 -15.51 -1.34
C ARG A 109 8.77 -14.54 -1.72
N LYS A 110 7.82 -15.02 -2.50
CA LYS A 110 6.62 -14.28 -2.91
C LYS A 110 5.69 -14.05 -1.71
N HIS A 111 5.81 -12.87 -1.07
CA HIS A 111 4.85 -12.41 -0.06
C HIS A 111 3.51 -12.05 -0.71
N LYS A 112 2.45 -12.08 0.10
CA LYS A 112 1.10 -11.62 -0.24
C LYS A 112 1.11 -10.14 -0.61
N ALA A 113 0.55 -9.81 -1.77
CA ALA A 113 0.28 -8.44 -2.15
C ALA A 113 -0.94 -7.90 -1.38
N ILE A 114 -0.84 -6.64 -0.95
CA ILE A 114 -1.91 -5.93 -0.25
C ILE A 114 -2.62 -4.99 -1.23
N LYS A 115 -1.86 -4.29 -2.08
CA LYS A 115 -2.40 -3.41 -3.11
C LYS A 115 -1.75 -3.63 -4.46
N SER A 116 -2.52 -3.36 -5.51
CA SER A 116 -2.08 -3.31 -6.89
C SER A 116 -2.01 -1.87 -7.39
N CYS A 117 -1.00 -1.55 -8.19
CA CYS A 117 -0.84 -0.25 -8.81
C CYS A 117 -1.41 -0.25 -10.22
N LEU A 118 -2.35 0.66 -10.50
CA LEU A 118 -2.94 0.83 -11.84
C LEU A 118 -2.01 1.54 -12.84
N VAL A 119 -0.84 2.01 -12.40
CA VAL A 119 0.18 2.64 -13.27
C VAL A 119 1.33 1.68 -13.55
N CYS A 120 1.83 0.96 -12.54
CA CYS A 120 2.87 -0.06 -12.71
C CYS A 120 2.31 -1.41 -13.22
N LEU A 121 0.99 -1.58 -13.24
CA LEU A 121 0.27 -2.81 -13.58
C LEU A 121 0.68 -4.05 -12.76
N ALA A 122 1.24 -3.81 -11.58
CA ALA A 122 1.85 -4.81 -10.69
C ALA A 122 1.25 -4.75 -9.28
N SER A 123 1.43 -5.83 -8.54
CA SER A 123 0.91 -6.06 -7.19
C SER A 123 2.03 -6.15 -6.16
N PHE A 124 1.84 -5.51 -5.01
CA PHE A 124 2.91 -5.24 -4.06
C PHE A 124 2.51 -5.65 -2.63
N CYS A 125 3.41 -6.34 -1.93
CA CYS A 125 3.37 -6.50 -0.48
C CYS A 125 3.78 -5.18 0.20
N GLU A 126 3.58 -5.06 1.51
CA GLU A 126 3.77 -3.79 2.23
C GLU A 126 5.15 -3.16 2.01
N THR A 127 6.23 -3.95 2.08
CA THR A 127 7.61 -3.45 1.87
C THR A 127 7.80 -2.81 0.49
N HIS A 128 7.20 -3.38 -0.56
CA HIS A 128 7.25 -2.83 -1.91
C HIS A 128 6.16 -1.77 -2.19
N LEU A 129 5.19 -1.56 -1.28
CA LEU A 129 4.28 -0.41 -1.32
C LEU A 129 4.89 0.85 -0.71
N GLN A 130 5.87 0.73 0.20
CA GLN A 130 6.50 1.89 0.84
C GLN A 130 7.02 2.97 -0.14
N PRO A 131 7.65 2.64 -1.29
CA PRO A 131 8.01 3.63 -2.32
C PRO A 131 6.80 4.40 -2.88
N HIS A 132 5.62 3.78 -3.03
CA HIS A 132 4.41 4.45 -3.50
C HIS A 132 3.87 5.51 -2.54
N TYR A 133 4.08 5.34 -1.23
CA TYR A 133 3.65 6.34 -0.24
C TYR A 133 4.71 7.43 -0.01
N LYS A 134 6.01 7.05 -0.03
CA LYS A 134 7.12 7.92 0.37
C LYS A 134 7.79 8.67 -0.79
N SER A 135 7.93 8.07 -1.97
CA SER A 135 8.61 8.71 -3.11
C SER A 135 7.69 9.70 -3.85
N PRO A 136 8.12 10.96 -4.07
CA PRO A 136 7.34 11.93 -4.86
C PRO A 136 7.02 11.45 -6.29
N ALA A 137 7.86 10.62 -6.89
CA ALA A 137 7.64 10.03 -8.22
C ALA A 137 6.42 9.10 -8.23
N PHE A 138 6.30 8.23 -7.21
CA PHE A 138 5.28 7.19 -7.15
C PHE A 138 4.02 7.61 -6.36
N LYS A 139 4.06 8.70 -5.60
CA LYS A 139 2.93 9.22 -4.79
C LYS A 139 1.69 9.61 -5.60
N LYS A 140 1.82 9.80 -6.92
CA LYS A 140 0.70 10.04 -7.85
C LYS A 140 0.08 8.74 -8.40
N HIS A 141 0.68 7.58 -8.15
CA HIS A 141 0.21 6.32 -8.71
C HIS A 141 -1.05 5.83 -7.98
N LYS A 142 -2.10 5.55 -8.75
CA LYS A 142 -3.37 5.04 -8.20
C LYS A 142 -3.23 3.59 -7.75
N LEU A 143 -3.25 3.39 -6.43
CA LEU A 143 -3.33 2.08 -5.79
C LEU A 143 -4.79 1.63 -5.61
N VAL A 144 -5.02 0.33 -5.67
CA VAL A 144 -6.29 -0.35 -5.35
C VAL A 144 -6.00 -1.64 -4.58
N GLU A 145 -6.97 -2.18 -3.85
CA GLU A 145 -6.81 -3.47 -3.14
C GLU A 145 -6.38 -4.59 -4.09
N ALA A 146 -5.42 -5.42 -3.66
CA ALA A 146 -4.87 -6.48 -4.48
C ALA A 146 -5.93 -7.53 -4.81
N SER A 147 -6.05 -7.87 -6.09
CA SER A 147 -7.00 -8.87 -6.56
C SER A 147 -6.45 -9.61 -7.77
N ARG A 148 -6.70 -10.93 -7.85
CA ARG A 148 -6.43 -11.74 -9.05
C ARG A 148 -7.03 -11.08 -10.32
N ARG A 149 -8.16 -10.38 -10.15
CA ARG A 149 -8.85 -9.57 -11.16
C ARG A 149 -8.15 -8.27 -11.56
N LEU A 150 -6.84 -8.11 -11.29
CA LEU A 150 -6.02 -7.07 -11.93
C LEU A 150 -5.61 -7.53 -13.34
N GLN A 151 -5.11 -8.76 -13.46
CA GLN A 151 -4.62 -9.31 -14.73
C GLN A 151 -5.76 -9.43 -15.76
N GLU A 152 -6.97 -9.80 -15.30
CA GLU A 152 -8.22 -9.76 -16.08
C GLU A 152 -8.58 -8.37 -16.67
N LYS A 153 -7.91 -7.29 -16.23
CA LYS A 153 -8.14 -5.92 -16.68
C LYS A 153 -6.98 -5.34 -17.50
N ILE A 154 -5.99 -6.16 -17.86
CA ILE A 154 -4.85 -5.76 -18.70
C ILE A 154 -5.05 -6.36 -20.10
N CYS A 155 -4.81 -5.55 -21.14
CA CYS A 155 -4.90 -5.98 -22.52
C CYS A 155 -3.67 -6.83 -22.90
N SER A 156 -3.88 -8.11 -23.19
CA SER A 156 -2.86 -9.09 -23.56
C SER A 156 -2.07 -8.77 -24.85
N LYS A 157 -2.51 -7.80 -25.66
CA LYS A 157 -1.79 -7.31 -26.84
C LYS A 157 -0.90 -6.08 -26.57
N HIS A 158 -1.14 -5.36 -25.47
CA HIS A 158 -0.71 -3.96 -25.34
C HIS A 158 -0.18 -3.56 -23.95
N ASP A 159 -0.39 -4.38 -22.92
CA ASP A 159 -0.05 -4.09 -21.52
C ASP A 159 -0.56 -2.71 -21.07
N LYS A 160 -1.85 -2.47 -21.34
CA LYS A 160 -2.63 -1.29 -20.91
C LYS A 160 -3.95 -1.74 -20.30
N LEU A 161 -4.51 -0.92 -19.40
CA LEU A 161 -5.78 -1.24 -18.75
C LEU A 161 -6.96 -1.22 -19.74
N LEU A 162 -7.91 -2.12 -19.50
CA LEU A 162 -9.17 -2.24 -20.22
C LEU A 162 -10.19 -1.20 -19.71
N GLU A 163 -9.88 0.08 -19.95
CA GLU A 163 -10.66 1.24 -19.49
C GLU A 163 -11.76 1.68 -20.47
N VAL A 164 -11.75 1.16 -21.69
CA VAL A 164 -12.76 1.38 -22.74
C VAL A 164 -13.69 0.17 -22.80
N TYR A 165 -14.96 0.39 -23.15
CA TYR A 165 -15.90 -0.65 -23.53
C TYR A 165 -16.38 -0.40 -24.96
N CYS A 166 -16.20 -1.39 -25.83
CA CYS A 166 -16.78 -1.38 -27.17
C CYS A 166 -18.21 -1.94 -27.10
N ARG A 167 -19.18 -1.16 -27.57
CA ARG A 167 -20.59 -1.57 -27.65
C ARG A 167 -20.85 -2.45 -28.87
N THR A 168 -20.19 -2.19 -29.99
CA THR A 168 -20.23 -3.02 -31.20
C THR A 168 -19.82 -4.48 -30.90
N ASP A 169 -18.67 -4.68 -30.24
CA ASP A 169 -18.12 -6.01 -29.94
C ASP A 169 -18.44 -6.51 -28.52
N GLN A 170 -19.17 -5.70 -27.74
CA GLN A 170 -19.59 -5.98 -26.36
C GLN A 170 -18.49 -6.36 -25.34
N GLN A 171 -17.25 -5.89 -25.57
CA GLN A 171 -16.07 -6.24 -24.76
C GLN A 171 -15.33 -5.02 -24.20
N CYS A 172 -14.59 -5.23 -23.11
CA CYS A 172 -13.68 -4.20 -22.57
C CYS A 172 -12.36 -4.23 -23.33
N ILE A 173 -11.91 -3.09 -23.84
CA ILE A 173 -10.68 -2.91 -24.64
C ILE A 173 -9.78 -1.83 -24.02
N CYS A 174 -8.51 -1.77 -24.43
CA CYS A 174 -7.63 -0.65 -24.05
C CYS A 174 -7.68 0.49 -25.08
N THR A 175 -7.07 1.63 -24.74
CA THR A 175 -7.00 2.80 -25.61
C THR A 175 -6.24 2.58 -26.92
N LEU A 176 -5.29 1.65 -26.98
CA LEU A 176 -4.60 1.30 -28.23
C LEU A 176 -5.51 0.47 -29.15
N CYS A 177 -6.23 -0.52 -28.61
CA CYS A 177 -7.26 -1.26 -29.35
C CYS A 177 -8.35 -0.35 -29.93
N MET A 178 -8.77 0.71 -29.22
CA MET A 178 -9.74 1.70 -29.70
C MET A 178 -9.25 2.44 -30.96
N LEU A 179 -7.95 2.73 -31.05
CA LEU A 179 -7.36 3.52 -32.14
C LEU A 179 -7.01 2.69 -33.38
N ASP A 180 -6.95 1.36 -33.23
CA ASP A 180 -6.52 0.41 -34.25
C ASP A 180 -7.64 -0.59 -34.58
N GLU A 181 -7.64 -1.81 -33.99
CA GLU A 181 -8.59 -2.89 -34.30
C GLU A 181 -10.08 -2.54 -34.16
N HIS A 182 -10.45 -1.59 -33.28
CA HIS A 182 -11.83 -1.16 -33.04
C HIS A 182 -12.11 0.27 -33.56
N LYS A 183 -11.29 0.77 -34.47
CA LYS A 183 -11.37 2.13 -34.99
C LYS A 183 -12.70 2.38 -35.71
N GLY A 184 -13.52 3.27 -35.15
CA GLY A 184 -14.83 3.63 -35.68
C GLY A 184 -16.00 2.80 -35.11
N HIS A 185 -15.73 1.88 -34.17
CA HIS A 185 -16.78 1.19 -33.42
C HIS A 185 -17.39 2.11 -32.33
N ASP A 186 -18.63 1.86 -31.93
CA ASP A 186 -19.25 2.56 -30.80
C ASP A 186 -18.48 2.19 -29.52
N THR A 187 -17.83 3.18 -28.91
CA THR A 187 -16.92 3.00 -27.78
C THR A 187 -17.18 4.05 -26.72
N VAL A 188 -17.30 3.60 -25.47
CA VAL A 188 -17.53 4.43 -24.28
C VAL A 188 -16.52 4.10 -23.20
N SER A 189 -16.41 4.91 -22.14
CA SER A 189 -15.60 4.50 -20.99
C SER A 189 -16.24 3.30 -20.31
N ALA A 190 -15.44 2.31 -19.92
CA ALA A 190 -15.91 1.16 -19.16
C ALA A 190 -16.37 1.54 -17.73
N ALA A 191 -16.17 2.79 -17.31
CA ALA A 191 -16.81 3.35 -16.11
C ALA A 191 -18.27 3.73 -16.40
N ALA A 192 -18.55 4.45 -17.50
CA ALA A 192 -19.90 4.86 -17.90
C ALA A 192 -20.80 3.66 -18.20
N GLU A 193 -20.34 2.72 -19.03
CA GLU A 193 -21.11 1.51 -19.37
C GLU A 193 -21.54 0.71 -18.11
N ARG A 194 -20.63 0.60 -17.13
CA ARG A 194 -20.91 -0.08 -15.85
C ARG A 194 -21.86 0.72 -14.96
N ALA A 195 -21.99 2.03 -15.13
CA ALA A 195 -23.00 2.85 -14.44
C ALA A 195 -24.38 2.72 -15.13
N GLU A 196 -24.42 2.80 -16.46
CA GLU A 196 -25.65 2.64 -17.25
C GLU A 196 -26.29 1.26 -17.03
N LYS A 197 -25.54 0.16 -17.18
CA LYS A 197 -26.06 -1.20 -16.91
C LYS A 197 -26.54 -1.38 -15.46
N LYS A 198 -25.84 -0.80 -14.48
CA LYS A 198 -26.30 -0.82 -13.07
C LYS A 198 -27.61 -0.07 -12.86
N ASN A 199 -27.84 1.03 -13.58
CA ASN A 199 -29.07 1.79 -13.48
C ASN A 199 -30.23 1.09 -14.19
N ALA A 200 -30.00 0.49 -15.37
CA ALA A 200 -31.00 -0.31 -16.08
C ALA A 200 -31.56 -1.46 -15.22
N ILE A 201 -30.69 -2.20 -14.52
CA ILE A 201 -31.08 -3.29 -13.61
C ILE A 201 -31.94 -2.79 -12.44
N LYS A 202 -31.64 -1.60 -11.89
CA LYS A 202 -32.47 -0.96 -10.85
C LYS A 202 -33.84 -0.52 -11.35
N SER A 203 -33.96 -0.03 -12.58
CA SER A 203 -35.26 0.37 -13.15
C SER A 203 -36.19 -0.81 -13.43
N VAL A 204 -35.66 -1.99 -13.75
CA VAL A 204 -36.46 -3.21 -13.99
C VAL A 204 -36.99 -3.83 -12.69
N SER A 205 -36.43 -3.48 -11.53
CA SER A 205 -36.75 -4.10 -10.23
C SER A 205 -37.83 -3.39 -9.39
N GLN A 206 -38.53 -2.38 -9.94
CA GLN A 206 -39.73 -1.81 -9.28
C GLN A 206 -41.00 -2.63 -9.60
N PRO A 207 -41.77 -3.09 -8.60
CA PRO A 207 -43.02 -3.80 -8.84
C PRO A 207 -44.08 -2.90 -9.49
N ARG A 208 -44.69 -3.36 -10.60
CA ARG A 208 -45.92 -2.74 -11.14
C ARG A 208 -47.03 -2.81 -10.09
N ARG A 209 -47.41 -1.66 -9.52
CA ARG A 209 -48.65 -1.53 -8.74
C ARG A 209 -49.84 -1.48 -9.70
N THR A 210 -50.58 -2.58 -9.80
CA THR A 210 -51.83 -2.66 -10.57
C THR A 210 -52.87 -1.69 -9.97
N LEU A 211 -53.53 -0.91 -10.84
CA LEU A 211 -54.57 0.04 -10.44
C LEU A 211 -55.94 -0.65 -10.37
N GLU A 212 -56.27 -1.23 -9.22
CA GLU A 212 -57.62 -1.71 -8.93
C GLU A 212 -58.43 -0.69 -8.12
N LYS A 213 -59.66 -0.42 -8.57
CA LYS A 213 -60.58 0.55 -7.96
C LYS A 213 -61.52 -0.17 -6.98
N PRO A 214 -61.61 0.25 -5.70
CA PRO A 214 -62.55 -0.37 -4.76
C PRO A 214 -64.01 -0.13 -5.16
N SER A 215 -64.79 -1.21 -5.28
CA SER A 215 -66.25 -1.13 -5.39
C SER A 215 -66.90 -0.91 -4.01
N LYS A 216 -68.15 -0.43 -3.99
CA LYS A 216 -68.90 -0.11 -2.76
C LYS A 216 -69.87 -1.23 -2.36
N LYS A 217 -70.32 -1.16 -1.09
CA LYS A 217 -71.28 -2.01 -0.33
C LYS A 217 -70.58 -3.13 0.49
N GLY A 218 -70.92 -3.38 1.76
CA GLY A 218 -71.68 -2.55 2.71
C GLY A 218 -72.32 -3.33 3.87
N GLN A 219 -72.39 -2.69 5.05
CA GLN A 219 -73.22 -3.03 6.24
C GLN A 219 -72.86 -4.33 7.03
N THR A 220 -73.02 -4.45 8.36
CA THR A 220 -73.23 -3.47 9.47
C THR A 220 -73.01 -4.09 10.87
N LYS A 221 -72.56 -3.26 11.85
CA LYS A 221 -72.92 -3.28 13.31
C LYS A 221 -72.40 -4.48 14.16
N LYS A 222 -72.13 -4.37 15.48
CA LYS A 222 -72.19 -3.25 16.47
C LYS A 222 -71.37 -3.60 17.75
N ILE A 223 -71.15 -2.60 18.64
CA ILE A 223 -70.83 -2.73 20.11
C ILE A 223 -69.40 -3.29 20.40
N LEU A 224 -68.51 -2.72 21.23
CA LEU A 224 -68.32 -1.44 21.99
C LEU A 224 -66.79 -1.40 22.38
N SER A 225 -66.10 -0.45 23.04
CA SER A 225 -66.38 0.75 23.86
C SER A 225 -65.25 1.82 23.73
N GLN A 226 -65.18 2.79 24.65
CA GLN A 226 -64.18 3.87 24.75
C GLN A 226 -62.85 3.49 25.46
N GLY A 227 -61.80 4.29 25.21
CA GLY A 227 -60.51 4.34 25.95
C GLY A 227 -59.30 4.27 25.00
N LEU A 228 -58.76 5.38 24.47
CA LEU A 228 -57.79 6.32 25.10
C LEU A 228 -56.61 5.63 25.82
N VAL A 229 -55.33 5.88 25.49
CA VAL A 229 -54.73 6.79 24.49
C VAL A 229 -53.39 6.27 23.94
N ASP A 230 -53.13 6.65 22.67
CA ASP A 230 -51.84 6.82 21.99
C ASP A 230 -50.83 5.66 21.87
N ARG A 231 -49.87 5.86 20.95
CA ARG A 231 -49.09 4.81 20.27
C ARG A 231 -47.57 4.95 20.46
N PRO A 232 -46.81 3.85 20.27
CA PRO A 232 -45.35 3.86 20.31
C PRO A 232 -44.72 4.45 19.04
N TRP A 233 -43.41 4.73 19.18
CA TRP A 233 -42.30 4.56 18.22
C TRP A 233 -42.67 4.16 16.78
#